data_AF-A0A0C2IWC9-F1
#
_entry.id   AF-A0A0C2IWC9-F1
#
_cell.length_a   1.000
_cell.length_b   1.000
_cell.length_c   1.000
_cell.angle_alpha   90.00
_cell.angle_beta   90.00
_cell.angle_gamma   90.00
#
_symmetry.space_group_name_H-M   'P 1'
#
loop_
_entity.id
_entity.type
_entity.pdbx_description
1 polymer ?
#
loop_
_entity_poly.entity_id
_entity_poly.type
_entity_poly.pdbx_seq_one_letter_code
_entity_poly.pdbx_strand_id
1 'polypeptide(L)'
;MSLSNTSSTVSVSLNWKEQEYDHTASVDNTMRQTDWPALCRLAASLRDDVPCVPLDHATNGLNNMARLLQFEDGVLWVARVALRRSAADMAKLRIGGPFDTATAFFAAWADNARFPRSPDNIVDLMRGAPDTQAKQIVRAVDTFVSRFRAIAPRLARRHDRNRDRGPFPLCHPDFLHSNIVVDDANFDVLGIIDWEGACTLPWELVRFPRFLNAMPRRFGPSDGYDVDGQPHDTDEQQRWRERRAYVQTVAALEAREAPERGPVDRSLSACLADEHAQNLSYAIDAFEGGKVGVYDQLLDDLEEALPPGGESL
;
A
#
# COMPACT_ATOMS: atom_id res chain seq x y z
N MET A 1 -13.91 -7.58 -56.30
CA MET A 1 -13.05 -6.59 -55.62
C MET A 1 -13.07 -6.94 -54.15
N SER A 2 -12.03 -7.64 -53.70
CA SER A 2 -11.87 -8.08 -52.31
C SER A 2 -11.25 -6.92 -51.54
N LEU A 3 -11.99 -6.34 -50.59
CA LEU A 3 -11.46 -5.36 -49.66
C LEU A 3 -10.69 -6.14 -48.58
N SER A 4 -9.37 -6.10 -48.68
CA SER A 4 -8.45 -6.57 -47.66
C SER A 4 -8.64 -5.73 -46.40
N ASN A 5 -9.21 -6.33 -45.36
CA ASN A 5 -9.30 -5.75 -44.03
C ASN A 5 -7.92 -5.88 -43.38
N THR A 6 -7.07 -4.85 -43.57
CA THR A 6 -5.81 -4.74 -42.84
C THR A 6 -6.14 -4.34 -41.40
N SER A 7 -6.33 -5.33 -40.55
CA SER A 7 -6.28 -5.17 -39.09
C SER A 7 -4.88 -4.73 -38.73
N SER A 8 -4.65 -3.43 -38.63
CA SER A 8 -3.45 -2.86 -38.03
C SER A 8 -3.47 -3.21 -36.55
N THR A 9 -2.94 -4.39 -36.21
CA THR A 9 -2.62 -4.77 -34.84
C THR A 9 -1.57 -3.79 -34.33
N VAL A 10 -2.00 -2.81 -33.54
CA VAL A 10 -1.10 -1.96 -32.77
C VAL A 10 -0.34 -2.90 -31.83
N SER A 11 0.99 -2.98 -32.01
CA SER A 11 1.88 -3.71 -31.09
C SER A 11 2.02 -2.90 -29.81
N VAL A 12 1.11 -3.12 -28.87
CA VAL A 12 1.19 -2.52 -27.54
C VAL A 12 2.03 -3.46 -26.66
N SER A 13 3.25 -3.04 -26.34
CA SER A 13 4.08 -3.71 -25.34
C SER A 13 3.67 -3.20 -23.97
N LEU A 14 3.13 -4.08 -23.11
CA LEU A 14 2.83 -3.76 -21.71
C LEU A 14 3.74 -4.59 -20.80
N ASN A 15 4.04 -4.07 -19.61
CA ASN A 15 4.73 -4.78 -18.53
C ASN A 15 3.89 -5.90 -17.88
N TRP A 16 2.91 -6.45 -18.61
CA TRP A 16 2.05 -7.52 -18.15
C TRP A 16 2.78 -8.86 -18.20
N LYS A 17 2.39 -9.80 -17.34
CA LYS A 17 3.01 -11.13 -17.31
C LYS A 17 2.70 -11.86 -18.62
N GLU A 18 3.72 -12.44 -19.25
CA GLU A 18 3.56 -13.31 -20.43
C GLU A 18 2.77 -14.60 -20.10
N GLN A 19 2.76 -15.01 -18.83
CA GLN A 19 2.09 -16.22 -18.35
C GLN A 19 0.91 -15.83 -17.44
N GLU A 20 -0.29 -16.29 -17.81
CA GLU A 20 -1.51 -16.13 -17.03
C GLU A 20 -1.39 -16.80 -15.65
N TYR A 21 -1.95 -16.17 -14.62
CA TYR A 21 -2.06 -16.81 -13.31
C TYR A 21 -3.21 -17.84 -13.36
N ASP A 22 -2.85 -19.13 -13.48
CA ASP A 22 -3.78 -20.23 -13.70
C ASP A 22 -4.58 -20.62 -12.43
N HIS A 23 -5.82 -20.12 -12.37
CA HIS A 23 -6.96 -20.86 -11.85
C HIS A 23 -8.04 -20.90 -12.96
N THR A 24 -7.79 -21.70 -14.01
CA THR A 24 -8.49 -21.81 -15.32
C THR A 24 -10.02 -21.73 -15.28
N ALA A 25 -10.66 -22.03 -14.15
CA ALA A 25 -12.09 -21.89 -13.99
C ALA A 25 -12.59 -20.43 -13.83
N SER A 26 -11.76 -19.46 -13.42
CA SER A 26 -12.24 -18.11 -13.09
C SER A 26 -12.07 -17.09 -14.22
N VAL A 27 -10.93 -17.05 -14.91
CA VAL A 27 -10.66 -16.07 -15.98
C VAL A 27 -11.52 -16.35 -17.21
N ASP A 28 -11.45 -17.57 -17.75
CA ASP A 28 -12.29 -18.05 -18.85
C ASP A 28 -13.79 -17.86 -18.58
N ASN A 29 -14.20 -18.15 -17.35
CA ASN A 29 -15.59 -17.96 -16.95
C ASN A 29 -15.95 -16.48 -16.89
N THR A 30 -15.07 -15.62 -16.37
CA THR A 30 -15.28 -14.16 -16.35
C THR A 30 -15.34 -13.61 -17.77
N MET A 31 -14.44 -14.04 -18.66
CA MET A 31 -14.47 -13.68 -20.08
C MET A 31 -15.80 -14.03 -20.75
N ARG A 32 -16.34 -15.23 -20.47
CA ARG A 32 -17.64 -15.68 -21.01
C ARG A 32 -18.85 -14.98 -20.38
N GLN A 33 -18.77 -14.67 -19.08
CA GLN A 33 -19.89 -14.10 -18.33
C GLN A 33 -20.00 -12.57 -18.47
N THR A 34 -18.92 -11.91 -18.88
CA THR A 34 -18.90 -10.45 -19.05
C THR A 34 -19.67 -10.05 -20.31
N ASP A 35 -20.66 -9.17 -20.17
CA ASP A 35 -21.33 -8.52 -21.30
C ASP A 35 -20.41 -7.43 -21.89
N TRP A 36 -19.45 -7.85 -22.72
CA TRP A 36 -18.49 -6.96 -23.38
C TRP A 36 -19.17 -5.88 -24.23
N PRO A 37 -20.23 -6.15 -25.00
CA PRO A 37 -20.98 -5.09 -25.68
C PRO A 37 -21.53 -4.03 -24.72
N ALA A 38 -22.11 -4.41 -23.58
CA ALA A 38 -22.59 -3.45 -22.59
C ALA A 38 -21.45 -2.64 -21.96
N LEU A 39 -20.33 -3.30 -21.64
CA LEU A 39 -19.13 -2.65 -21.11
C LEU A 39 -18.58 -1.63 -22.11
N CYS A 40 -18.50 -1.98 -23.40
CA CYS A 40 -18.04 -1.05 -24.45
C CYS A 40 -19.00 0.14 -24.63
N ARG A 41 -20.33 -0.07 -24.54
CA ARG A 41 -21.30 1.04 -24.55
C ARG A 41 -21.10 1.97 -23.36
N LEU A 42 -20.85 1.42 -22.17
CA LEU A 42 -20.55 2.24 -20.99
C LEU A 42 -19.24 3.01 -21.17
N ALA A 43 -18.17 2.35 -21.61
CA ALA A 43 -16.88 2.97 -21.84
C ALA A 43 -16.95 4.10 -22.88
N ALA A 44 -17.68 3.88 -23.99
CA ALA A 44 -17.96 4.90 -24.99
C ALA A 44 -18.69 6.10 -24.37
N SER A 45 -19.74 5.89 -23.57
CA SER A 45 -20.46 6.98 -22.92
C SER A 45 -19.60 7.80 -21.94
N LEU A 46 -18.59 7.18 -21.33
CA LEU A 46 -17.62 7.86 -20.45
C LEU A 46 -16.52 8.59 -21.23
N ARG A 47 -16.43 8.37 -22.54
CA ARG A 47 -15.44 8.94 -23.46
C ARG A 47 -16.13 9.65 -24.62
N ASP A 48 -17.09 10.52 -24.31
CA ASP A 48 -17.76 11.38 -25.28
C ASP A 48 -18.34 10.62 -26.50
N ASP A 49 -18.91 9.43 -26.24
CA ASP A 49 -19.51 8.53 -27.22
C ASP A 49 -18.55 7.96 -28.29
N VAL A 50 -17.23 8.02 -28.08
CA VAL A 50 -16.25 7.37 -28.97
C VAL A 50 -16.37 5.84 -28.81
N PRO A 51 -16.63 5.07 -29.89
CA PRO A 51 -16.76 3.61 -29.80
C PRO A 51 -15.44 2.92 -29.42
N CYS A 52 -15.54 1.75 -28.78
CA CYS A 52 -14.39 0.91 -28.50
C CYS A 52 -14.67 -0.59 -28.71
N VAL A 53 -13.60 -1.34 -28.90
CA VAL A 53 -13.61 -2.81 -28.99
C VAL A 53 -12.66 -3.41 -27.94
N PRO A 54 -13.01 -4.56 -27.33
CA PRO A 54 -12.10 -5.24 -26.43
C PRO A 54 -11.01 -5.97 -27.23
N LEU A 55 -9.75 -5.83 -26.83
CA LEU A 55 -8.61 -6.54 -27.42
C LEU A 55 -8.38 -7.88 -26.71
N ASP A 56 -7.68 -8.81 -27.34
CA ASP A 56 -7.36 -10.12 -26.74
C ASP A 56 -6.32 -10.05 -25.61
N HIS A 57 -5.68 -8.90 -25.44
CA HIS A 57 -4.74 -8.64 -24.36
C HIS A 57 -5.47 -8.59 -23.01
N ALA A 58 -5.30 -9.64 -22.21
CA ALA A 58 -5.82 -9.74 -20.87
C ALA A 58 -4.75 -10.25 -19.90
N THR A 59 -4.89 -9.86 -18.64
CA THR A 59 -4.11 -10.40 -17.52
C THR A 59 -5.01 -10.50 -16.30
N ASN A 60 -4.57 -11.16 -15.26
CA ASN A 60 -5.34 -11.29 -14.03
C ASN A 60 -4.46 -11.22 -12.78
N GLY A 61 -5.03 -10.63 -11.73
CA GLY A 61 -4.55 -10.74 -10.37
C GLY A 61 -5.37 -11.77 -9.59
N LEU A 62 -5.31 -11.67 -8.26
CA LEU A 62 -6.02 -12.58 -7.35
C LEU A 62 -7.55 -12.47 -7.48
N ASN A 63 -8.06 -11.24 -7.55
CA ASN A 63 -9.49 -10.95 -7.47
C ASN A 63 -10.10 -10.45 -8.79
N ASN A 64 -9.27 -9.95 -9.71
CA ASN A 64 -9.72 -9.20 -10.86
C ASN A 64 -8.96 -9.63 -12.14
N MET A 65 -9.65 -9.55 -13.26
CA MET A 65 -9.10 -9.62 -14.61
C MET A 65 -9.02 -8.20 -15.18
N ALA A 66 -7.94 -7.90 -15.89
CA ALA A 66 -7.78 -6.67 -16.66
C ALA A 66 -7.76 -7.02 -18.15
N ARG A 67 -8.45 -6.24 -18.98
CA ARG A 67 -8.49 -6.41 -20.44
C ARG A 67 -8.40 -5.06 -21.12
N LEU A 68 -7.68 -4.95 -22.23
CA LEU A 68 -7.61 -3.70 -22.99
C LEU A 68 -8.88 -3.46 -23.79
N LEU A 69 -9.33 -2.21 -23.81
CA LEU A 69 -10.29 -1.66 -24.76
C LEU A 69 -9.55 -0.70 -25.67
N GLN A 70 -9.74 -0.82 -26.99
CA GLN A 70 -9.25 0.14 -27.96
C GLN A 70 -10.39 0.97 -28.51
N PHE A 71 -10.28 2.28 -28.34
CA PHE A 71 -11.19 3.25 -28.93
C PHE A 71 -10.81 3.54 -30.39
N GLU A 72 -11.78 3.99 -31.18
CA GLU A 72 -11.56 4.35 -32.59
C GLU A 72 -10.52 5.46 -32.80
N ASP A 73 -10.36 6.33 -31.80
CA ASP A 73 -9.33 7.39 -31.77
C ASP A 73 -7.93 6.87 -31.42
N GLY A 74 -7.77 5.56 -31.24
CA GLY A 74 -6.51 4.90 -30.90
C GLY A 74 -6.19 4.87 -29.41
N VAL A 75 -7.00 5.49 -28.55
CA VAL A 75 -6.78 5.46 -27.10
C VAL A 75 -7.10 4.08 -26.53
N LEU A 76 -6.30 3.65 -25.56
CA LEU A 76 -6.46 2.38 -24.88
C LEU A 76 -6.91 2.62 -23.44
N TRP A 77 -7.97 1.91 -23.02
CA TRP A 77 -8.38 1.83 -21.61
C TRP A 77 -8.17 0.42 -21.07
N VAL A 78 -7.95 0.32 -19.77
CA VAL A 78 -7.93 -0.95 -19.05
C VAL A 78 -9.29 -1.19 -18.41
N ALA A 79 -10.03 -2.18 -18.92
CA ALA A 79 -11.25 -2.67 -18.30
C ALA A 79 -10.92 -3.66 -17.20
N ARG A 80 -11.30 -3.36 -15.96
CA ARG A 80 -11.13 -4.24 -14.80
C ARG A 80 -12.43 -4.93 -14.45
N VAL A 81 -12.42 -6.26 -14.41
CA VAL A 81 -13.60 -7.10 -14.16
C VAL A 81 -13.31 -8.06 -13.01
N ALA A 82 -14.19 -8.08 -12.01
CA ALA A 82 -14.05 -8.99 -10.87
C ALA A 82 -14.19 -10.46 -11.30
N LEU A 83 -13.24 -11.29 -10.87
CA LEU A 83 -13.22 -12.74 -11.14
C LEU A 83 -14.27 -13.51 -10.33
N ARG A 84 -14.75 -12.92 -9.24
CA ARG A 84 -15.80 -13.46 -8.37
C ARG A 84 -16.86 -12.37 -8.17
N ARG A 85 -18.13 -12.77 -8.06
CA ARG A 85 -19.17 -11.87 -7.52
C ARG A 85 -18.83 -11.59 -6.07
N SER A 86 -18.05 -10.55 -5.80
CA SER A 86 -17.96 -10.01 -4.45
C SER A 86 -19.26 -9.27 -4.17
N ALA A 87 -20.07 -9.81 -3.26
CA ALA A 87 -21.24 -9.11 -2.74
C ALA A 87 -20.85 -7.99 -1.75
N ALA A 88 -19.55 -7.78 -1.50
CA ALA A 88 -19.02 -6.70 -0.67
C ALA A 88 -18.01 -5.86 -1.48
N ASP A 89 -17.92 -4.58 -1.16
CA ASP A 89 -16.82 -3.69 -1.55
C ASP A 89 -16.86 -3.00 -2.93
N MET A 90 -18.00 -2.93 -3.60
CA MET A 90 -18.27 -1.79 -4.50
C MET A 90 -18.67 -0.53 -3.73
N ALA A 91 -17.98 -0.26 -2.61
CA ALA A 91 -18.08 1.06 -2.01
C ALA A 91 -17.40 2.02 -3.00
N LYS A 92 -18.14 3.01 -3.52
CA LYS A 92 -17.50 4.18 -4.14
C LYS A 92 -16.41 4.65 -3.20
N LEU A 93 -15.18 4.86 -3.71
CA LEU A 93 -14.09 5.43 -2.93
C LEU A 93 -14.61 6.74 -2.30
N ARG A 94 -14.93 6.69 -1.01
CA ARG A 94 -15.33 7.87 -0.25
C ARG A 94 -14.04 8.50 0.23
N ILE A 95 -13.67 9.61 -0.39
CA ILE A 95 -12.59 10.46 0.11
C ILE A 95 -13.11 11.07 1.41
N GLY A 96 -12.47 10.73 2.53
CA GLY A 96 -12.96 11.00 3.88
C GLY A 96 -13.57 9.74 4.52
N GLY A 97 -12.80 9.12 5.42
CA GLY A 97 -13.26 8.02 6.26
C GLY A 97 -14.25 8.46 7.34
N PRO A 98 -14.76 7.55 8.18
CA PRO A 98 -15.76 7.87 9.21
C PRO A 98 -15.19 8.65 10.41
N PHE A 99 -13.92 9.06 10.35
CA PHE A 99 -13.20 9.69 11.45
C PHE A 99 -12.72 11.08 11.04
N ASP A 100 -13.02 12.07 11.88
CA ASP A 100 -12.52 13.44 11.72
C ASP A 100 -11.11 13.60 12.28
N THR A 101 -10.60 12.61 13.02
CA THR A 101 -9.25 12.65 13.58
C THR A 101 -8.45 11.36 13.44
N ALA A 102 -7.12 11.50 13.33
CA ALA A 102 -6.17 10.38 13.37
C ALA A 102 -6.27 9.64 14.72
N THR A 103 -6.42 10.38 15.83
CA THR A 103 -6.65 9.78 17.15
C THR A 103 -7.89 8.88 17.17
N ALA A 104 -9.00 9.32 16.58
CA ALA A 104 -10.22 8.52 16.51
C ALA A 104 -10.06 7.28 15.63
N PHE A 105 -9.36 7.42 14.50
CA PHE A 105 -8.98 6.29 13.65
C PHE A 105 -8.16 5.26 14.43
N PHE A 106 -7.12 5.68 15.14
CA PHE A 106 -6.27 4.78 15.92
C PHE A 106 -7.01 4.10 17.07
N ALA A 107 -7.92 4.81 17.74
CA ALA A 107 -8.76 4.21 18.77
C ALA A 107 -9.69 3.14 18.18
N ALA A 108 -10.33 3.42 17.05
CA ALA A 108 -11.19 2.47 16.37
C ALA A 108 -10.41 1.25 15.84
N TRP A 109 -9.20 1.46 15.31
CA TRP A 109 -8.30 0.36 14.95
C TRP A 109 -8.00 -0.49 16.19
N ALA A 110 -7.61 0.11 17.31
CA ALA A 110 -7.29 -0.61 18.54
C ALA A 110 -8.50 -1.39 19.11
N ASP A 111 -9.73 -0.90 18.94
CA ASP A 111 -10.94 -1.61 19.37
C ASP A 111 -11.18 -2.89 18.56
N ASN A 112 -10.73 -2.93 17.30
CA ASN A 112 -10.99 -4.02 16.35
C ASN A 112 -9.77 -4.91 16.08
N ALA A 113 -8.55 -4.44 16.30
CA ALA A 113 -7.33 -5.18 16.06
C ALA A 113 -7.27 -6.45 16.91
N ARG A 114 -7.02 -7.59 16.27
CA ARG A 114 -6.86 -8.89 16.94
C ARG A 114 -5.64 -9.59 16.38
N PHE A 115 -4.81 -10.12 17.26
CA PHE A 115 -3.76 -11.03 16.83
C PHE A 115 -4.39 -12.38 16.50
N PRO A 116 -4.18 -12.95 15.30
CA PRO A 116 -4.87 -14.16 14.86
C PRO A 116 -4.35 -15.45 15.50
N ARG A 117 -3.27 -15.41 16.29
CA ARG A 117 -2.66 -16.59 16.93
C ARG A 117 -2.88 -16.57 18.45
N SER A 118 -3.17 -17.73 19.03
CA SER A 118 -3.25 -17.86 20.50
C SER A 118 -1.85 -17.81 21.15
N PRO A 119 -1.75 -17.49 22.45
CA PRO A 119 -0.50 -17.58 23.19
C PRO A 119 0.20 -18.94 23.05
N ASP A 120 -0.55 -20.04 23.14
CA ASP A 120 -0.01 -21.40 23.00
C ASP A 120 0.57 -21.62 21.60
N ASN A 121 -0.09 -21.13 20.54
CA ASN A 121 0.43 -21.22 19.18
C ASN A 121 1.71 -20.40 18.99
N ILE A 122 1.84 -19.26 19.66
CA ILE A 122 3.08 -18.45 19.65
C ILE A 122 4.22 -19.23 20.32
N VAL A 123 3.97 -19.82 21.48
CA VAL A 123 4.97 -20.65 22.19
C VAL A 123 5.38 -21.85 21.34
N ASP A 124 4.43 -22.51 20.69
CA ASP A 124 4.69 -23.64 19.79
C ASP A 124 5.54 -23.25 18.57
N LEU A 125 5.29 -22.08 17.97
CA LEU A 125 6.13 -21.54 16.90
C LEU A 125 7.57 -21.25 17.35
N MET A 126 7.76 -21.03 18.65
CA MET A 126 9.05 -20.69 19.27
C MET A 126 9.69 -21.88 19.99
N ARG A 127 9.35 -23.13 19.66
CA ARG A 127 9.77 -24.36 20.36
C ARG A 127 11.30 -24.62 20.45
N GLY A 128 12.14 -23.77 19.86
CA GLY A 128 13.61 -23.81 20.01
C GLY A 128 14.20 -22.60 20.76
N ALA A 129 13.39 -21.62 21.13
CA ALA A 129 13.83 -20.44 21.87
C ALA A 129 13.75 -20.68 23.39
N PRO A 130 14.54 -19.95 24.20
CA PRO A 130 14.38 -19.97 25.65
C PRO A 130 12.96 -19.59 26.09
N ASP A 131 12.42 -20.28 27.10
CA ASP A 131 11.08 -20.01 27.65
C ASP A 131 10.87 -18.54 28.04
N THR A 132 11.92 -17.88 28.53
CA THR A 132 11.89 -16.45 28.87
C THR A 132 11.61 -15.59 27.64
N GLN A 133 12.23 -15.90 26.51
CA GLN A 133 12.03 -15.20 25.25
C GLN A 133 10.63 -15.46 24.69
N ALA A 134 10.14 -16.71 24.72
CA ALA A 134 8.78 -17.03 24.28
C ALA A 134 7.73 -16.27 25.11
N LYS A 135 7.89 -16.22 26.44
CA LYS A 135 7.01 -15.45 27.34
C LYS A 135 7.07 -13.94 27.10
N GLN A 136 8.26 -13.40 26.81
CA GLN A 136 8.41 -11.98 26.45
C GLN A 136 7.65 -11.65 25.18
N ILE A 137 7.76 -12.47 24.14
CA ILE A 137 7.06 -12.24 22.87
C ILE A 137 5.53 -12.37 23.03
N VAL A 138 5.05 -13.36 23.78
CA VAL A 138 3.62 -13.46 24.10
C VAL A 138 3.13 -12.18 24.78
N ARG A 139 3.88 -11.66 25.76
CA ARG A 139 3.54 -10.40 26.43
C ARG A 139 3.61 -9.19 25.50
N ALA A 140 4.59 -9.13 24.60
CA ALA A 140 4.73 -8.07 23.62
C ALA A 140 3.50 -8.00 22.71
N VAL A 141 3.06 -9.15 22.19
CA VAL A 141 1.83 -9.27 21.40
C VAL A 141 0.59 -8.88 22.21
N ASP A 142 0.42 -9.44 23.42
CA ASP A 142 -0.76 -9.22 24.26
C ASP A 142 -0.94 -7.75 24.67
N THR A 143 0.16 -7.06 24.95
CA THR A 143 0.12 -5.66 25.42
C THR A 143 0.13 -4.63 24.30
N PHE A 144 0.50 -4.99 23.07
CA PHE A 144 0.71 -4.07 21.95
C PHE A 144 -0.45 -3.11 21.72
N VAL A 145 -1.67 -3.64 21.55
CA VAL A 145 -2.86 -2.83 21.24
C VAL A 145 -3.18 -1.84 22.35
N SER A 146 -3.09 -2.28 23.62
CA SER A 146 -3.36 -1.43 24.78
C SER A 146 -2.36 -0.29 24.92
N ARG A 147 -1.07 -0.58 24.70
CA ARG A 147 0.01 0.42 24.73
C ARG A 147 -0.10 1.39 23.55
N PHE A 148 -0.34 0.87 22.35
CA PHE A 148 -0.56 1.69 21.16
C PHE A 148 -1.71 2.69 21.38
N ARG A 149 -2.85 2.23 21.93
CA ARG A 149 -3.98 3.10 22.26
C ARG A 149 -3.59 4.24 23.20
N ALA A 150 -2.74 3.97 24.20
CA ALA A 150 -2.30 4.98 25.17
C ALA A 150 -1.45 6.08 24.53
N ILE A 151 -0.66 5.76 23.50
CA ILE A 151 0.26 6.70 22.85
C ILE A 151 -0.35 7.40 21.63
N ALA A 152 -1.42 6.85 21.05
CA ALA A 152 -2.07 7.33 19.83
C ALA A 152 -2.37 8.85 19.81
N PRO A 153 -2.87 9.49 20.89
CA PRO A 153 -3.12 10.94 20.87
C PRO A 153 -1.85 11.79 20.78
N ARG A 154 -0.74 11.32 21.39
CA ARG A 154 0.57 11.99 21.30
C ARG A 154 1.17 11.78 19.92
N LEU A 155 1.05 10.56 19.39
CA LEU A 155 1.49 10.18 18.06
C LEU A 155 0.87 11.05 16.96
N ALA A 156 -0.46 11.18 16.95
CA ALA A 156 -1.21 11.95 15.95
C ALA A 156 -0.89 13.47 15.95
N ARG A 157 -0.22 13.96 17.00
CA ARG A 157 0.08 15.38 17.19
C ARG A 157 1.58 15.66 17.23
N ARG A 158 2.42 14.65 16.98
CA ARG A 158 3.87 14.74 17.23
C ARG A 158 4.56 15.79 16.35
N HIS A 159 4.05 15.99 15.13
CA HIS A 159 4.60 16.92 14.13
C HIS A 159 3.82 18.23 14.06
N ASP A 160 2.49 18.16 14.14
CA ASP A 160 1.60 19.33 14.15
C ASP A 160 0.27 18.91 14.80
N ARG A 161 -0.25 19.72 15.73
CA ARG A 161 -1.55 19.47 16.36
C ARG A 161 -2.70 19.47 15.37
N ASN A 162 -2.58 20.23 14.28
CA ASN A 162 -3.59 20.28 13.23
C ASN A 162 -3.64 18.99 12.40
N ARG A 163 -2.53 18.23 12.33
CA ARG A 163 -2.50 16.94 11.60
C ARG A 163 -3.41 15.89 12.20
N ASP A 164 -3.74 15.98 13.49
CA ASP A 164 -4.75 15.12 14.11
C ASP A 164 -6.09 15.27 13.39
N ARG A 165 -6.41 16.42 12.77
CA ARG A 165 -7.62 16.68 11.97
C ARG A 165 -7.41 16.64 10.46
N GLY A 166 -6.26 16.14 10.00
CA GLY A 166 -5.90 16.06 8.59
C GLY A 166 -5.13 17.28 8.05
N PRO A 167 -5.00 17.42 6.72
CA PRO A 167 -5.57 16.52 5.69
C PRO A 167 -5.00 15.10 5.79
N PHE A 168 -5.79 14.11 5.38
CA PHE A 168 -5.39 12.70 5.37
C PHE A 168 -5.04 12.25 3.95
N PRO A 169 -3.82 11.78 3.68
CA PRO A 169 -3.43 11.34 2.34
C PRO A 169 -4.23 10.12 1.89
N LEU A 170 -4.58 10.09 0.61
CA LEU A 170 -5.08 8.88 -0.04
C LEU A 170 -3.93 7.88 -0.18
N CYS A 171 -4.06 6.71 0.43
CA CYS A 171 -3.06 5.66 0.39
C CYS A 171 -3.55 4.48 -0.45
N HIS A 172 -2.64 3.96 -1.28
CA HIS A 172 -2.84 2.75 -2.06
C HIS A 172 -2.22 1.55 -1.32
N PRO A 173 -3.01 0.58 -0.83
CA PRO A 173 -2.51 -0.47 0.06
C PRO A 173 -1.55 -1.43 -0.66
N ASP A 174 -1.73 -1.64 -1.96
CA ASP A 174 -0.89 -2.53 -2.77
C ASP A 174 -0.05 -1.75 -3.81
N PHE A 175 0.70 -0.74 -3.38
CA PHE A 175 1.48 0.09 -4.29
C PHE A 175 2.76 -0.63 -4.77
N LEU A 176 2.58 -1.58 -5.69
CA LEU A 176 3.60 -2.40 -6.36
C LEU A 176 3.82 -1.95 -7.82
N HIS A 177 4.96 -2.31 -8.40
CA HIS A 177 5.26 -2.04 -9.81
C HIS A 177 4.22 -2.64 -10.77
N SER A 178 3.60 -3.77 -10.41
CA SER A 178 2.53 -4.41 -11.19
C SER A 178 1.24 -3.57 -11.27
N ASN A 179 1.08 -2.60 -10.38
CA ASN A 179 -0.08 -1.71 -10.32
C ASN A 179 0.22 -0.31 -10.90
N ILE A 180 1.42 -0.13 -11.48
CA ILE A 180 1.84 1.09 -12.17
C ILE A 180 2.02 0.76 -13.65
N VAL A 181 1.22 1.41 -14.48
CA VAL A 181 1.32 1.32 -15.94
C VAL A 181 2.24 2.43 -16.42
N VAL A 182 3.24 2.06 -17.21
CA VAL A 182 4.25 2.95 -17.76
C VAL A 182 4.36 2.73 -19.27
N ASP A 183 4.82 3.74 -20.00
CA ASP A 183 5.21 3.53 -21.40
C ASP A 183 6.58 2.82 -21.49
N ASP A 184 6.83 2.20 -22.65
CA ASP A 184 8.07 1.47 -22.98
C ASP A 184 9.28 2.40 -23.16
N ALA A 185 9.07 3.58 -23.76
CA ALA A 185 10.15 4.43 -24.26
C ALA A 185 10.89 5.17 -23.14
N ASN A 186 10.14 5.72 -22.18
CA ASN A 186 10.65 6.63 -21.15
C ASN A 186 10.26 6.21 -19.72
N PHE A 187 9.42 5.17 -19.56
CA PHE A 187 8.80 4.81 -18.28
C PHE A 187 7.93 5.93 -17.68
N ASP A 188 7.33 6.80 -18.50
CA ASP A 188 6.38 7.80 -17.99
C ASP A 188 5.15 7.08 -17.44
N VAL A 189 4.67 7.52 -16.27
CA VAL A 189 3.52 6.90 -15.62
C VAL A 189 2.25 7.25 -16.40
N LEU A 190 1.65 6.22 -17.01
CA LEU A 190 0.40 6.33 -17.76
C LEU A 190 -0.83 6.14 -16.86
N GLY A 191 -0.69 5.36 -15.78
CA GLY A 191 -1.78 5.14 -14.85
C GLY A 191 -1.42 4.30 -13.63
N ILE A 192 -2.22 4.46 -12.58
CA ILE A 192 -2.19 3.63 -11.37
C ILE A 192 -3.51 2.87 -11.32
N ILE A 193 -3.42 1.55 -11.21
CA ILE A 193 -4.57 0.64 -11.15
C ILE A 193 -4.63 -0.04 -9.79
N ASP A 194 -5.68 -0.82 -9.56
CA ASP A 194 -5.88 -1.55 -8.30
C ASP A 194 -6.13 -0.70 -7.05
N TRP A 195 -6.97 0.32 -7.18
CA TRP A 195 -7.44 1.13 -6.04
C TRP A 195 -8.33 0.38 -5.04
N GLU A 196 -8.40 -0.95 -5.09
CA GLU A 196 -9.15 -1.76 -4.13
C GLU A 196 -8.50 -1.61 -2.74
N GLY A 197 -9.32 -1.34 -1.72
CA GLY A 197 -8.83 -1.06 -0.37
C GLY A 197 -8.13 0.30 -0.21
N ALA A 198 -8.04 1.12 -1.27
CA ALA A 198 -7.51 2.48 -1.14
C ALA A 198 -8.39 3.29 -0.18
N CYS A 199 -7.74 4.01 0.74
CA CYS A 199 -8.42 4.81 1.75
C CYS A 199 -7.55 5.98 2.18
N THR A 200 -8.18 6.98 2.80
CA THR A 200 -7.43 8.05 3.47
C THR A 200 -6.94 7.56 4.83
N LEU A 201 -5.65 7.68 5.10
CA LEU A 201 -5.04 7.23 6.36
C LEU A 201 -4.41 8.40 7.13
N PRO A 202 -4.22 8.29 8.46
CA PRO A 202 -3.32 9.16 9.19
C PRO A 202 -1.92 9.16 8.57
N TRP A 203 -1.24 10.31 8.61
CA TRP A 203 0.12 10.44 8.06
C TRP A 203 1.05 9.39 8.65
N GLU A 204 0.93 9.08 9.94
CA GLU A 204 1.79 8.14 10.64
C GLU A 204 1.73 6.70 10.11
N LEU A 205 0.77 6.40 9.22
CA LEU A 205 0.65 5.11 8.55
C LEU A 205 1.08 5.11 7.08
N VAL A 206 1.48 6.26 6.51
CA VAL A 206 1.98 6.33 5.12
C VAL A 206 3.21 5.44 4.97
N ARG A 207 3.25 4.65 3.88
CA ARG A 207 4.30 3.67 3.62
C ARG A 207 5.01 3.98 2.32
N PHE A 208 6.23 3.48 2.22
CA PHE A 208 6.89 3.33 0.93
C PHE A 208 6.08 2.43 -0.01
N PRO A 209 6.27 2.57 -1.34
CA PRO A 209 5.87 1.54 -2.28
C PRO A 209 6.35 0.16 -1.81
N ARG A 210 5.54 -0.87 -2.05
CA ARG A 210 5.75 -2.22 -1.50
C ARG A 210 7.09 -2.84 -1.91
N PHE A 211 7.62 -2.48 -3.07
CA PHE A 211 8.95 -2.92 -3.54
C PHE A 211 10.13 -2.28 -2.76
N LEU A 212 9.89 -1.20 -2.02
CA LEU A 212 10.83 -0.57 -1.09
C LEU A 212 10.55 -0.92 0.38
N ASN A 213 9.62 -1.86 0.64
CA ASN A 213 9.29 -2.26 2.00
C ASN A 213 10.50 -2.93 2.67
N ALA A 214 10.78 -2.53 3.91
CA ALA A 214 11.84 -3.11 4.72
C ALA A 214 11.32 -3.41 6.11
N MET A 215 11.78 -4.53 6.67
CA MET A 215 11.45 -4.94 8.02
C MET A 215 12.17 -4.02 9.03
N PRO A 216 11.51 -3.60 10.13
CA PRO A 216 12.17 -2.88 11.21
C PRO A 216 13.33 -3.70 11.77
N ARG A 217 14.44 -3.03 12.12
CA ARG A 217 15.64 -3.70 12.67
C ARG A 217 15.32 -4.58 13.87
N ARG A 218 14.43 -4.10 14.76
CA ARG A 218 13.94 -4.83 15.95
C ARG A 218 13.29 -6.18 15.62
N PHE A 219 12.72 -6.33 14.43
CA PHE A 219 12.11 -7.58 13.95
C PHE A 219 13.11 -8.50 13.24
N GLY A 220 14.31 -8.02 12.95
CA GLY A 220 15.41 -8.79 12.38
C GLY A 220 16.20 -9.56 13.45
N PRO A 221 17.05 -10.51 13.02
CA PRO A 221 17.96 -11.21 13.92
C PRO A 221 19.02 -10.22 14.45
N SER A 222 19.40 -10.39 15.73
CA SER A 222 20.32 -9.45 16.41
C SER A 222 21.73 -9.41 15.83
N ASP A 223 22.16 -10.48 15.17
CA ASP A 223 23.44 -10.60 14.45
C ASP A 223 23.34 -10.24 12.96
N GLY A 224 22.15 -9.83 12.51
CA GLY A 224 21.90 -9.39 11.13
C GLY A 224 22.44 -8.00 10.81
N TYR A 225 22.90 -7.26 11.81
CA TYR A 225 23.33 -5.87 11.68
C TYR A 225 24.72 -5.64 12.26
N ASP A 226 25.46 -4.69 11.69
CA ASP A 226 26.78 -4.28 12.17
C ASP A 226 26.70 -3.30 13.36
N VAL A 227 27.85 -2.82 13.83
CA VAL A 227 27.95 -1.89 14.96
C VAL A 227 27.30 -0.53 14.69
N ASP A 228 27.14 -0.14 13.43
CA ASP A 228 26.46 1.07 12.98
C ASP A 228 24.97 0.81 12.68
N GLY A 229 24.52 -0.44 12.91
CA GLY A 229 23.18 -0.93 12.66
C GLY A 229 22.82 -1.06 11.19
N GLN A 230 23.80 -1.13 10.28
CA GLN A 230 23.55 -1.48 8.88
C GLN A 230 23.37 -2.99 8.74
N PRO A 231 22.46 -3.45 7.87
CA PRO A 231 22.26 -4.87 7.65
C PRO A 231 23.49 -5.47 6.98
N HIS A 232 23.87 -6.70 7.35
CA HIS A 232 24.90 -7.44 6.63
C HIS A 232 24.43 -7.91 5.25
N ASP A 233 23.11 -8.10 5.09
CA ASP A 233 22.50 -8.50 3.84
C ASP A 233 22.58 -7.39 2.79
N THR A 234 23.18 -7.69 1.63
CA THR A 234 23.45 -6.71 0.58
C THR A 234 22.19 -6.19 -0.09
N ASP A 235 21.14 -7.01 -0.17
CA ASP A 235 19.86 -6.62 -0.77
C ASP A 235 19.10 -5.67 0.17
N GLU A 236 19.16 -5.91 1.48
CA GLU A 236 18.61 -5.01 2.50
C GLU A 236 19.37 -3.68 2.52
N GLN A 237 20.70 -3.70 2.43
CA GLN A 237 21.50 -2.48 2.29
C GLN A 237 21.11 -1.68 1.05
N GLN A 238 20.93 -2.38 -0.08
CA GLN A 238 20.51 -1.76 -1.33
C GLN A 238 19.12 -1.12 -1.18
N ARG A 239 18.16 -1.84 -0.58
CA ARG A 239 16.81 -1.32 -0.34
C ARG A 239 16.82 -0.09 0.56
N TRP A 240 17.70 -0.04 1.57
CA TRP A 240 17.84 1.14 2.43
C TRP A 240 18.45 2.33 1.67
N ARG A 241 19.40 2.10 0.76
CA ARG A 241 19.90 3.14 -0.15
C ARG A 241 18.78 3.67 -1.04
N GLU A 242 17.97 2.78 -1.62
CA GLU A 242 16.84 3.13 -2.48
C GLU A 242 15.75 3.91 -1.72
N ARG A 243 15.43 3.53 -0.48
CA ARG A 243 14.50 4.31 0.38
C ARG A 243 15.00 5.73 0.62
N ARG A 244 16.30 5.90 0.91
CA ARG A 244 16.90 7.23 1.09
C ARG A 244 16.83 8.06 -0.20
N ALA A 245 17.18 7.45 -1.34
CA ALA A 245 17.09 8.12 -2.64
C ALA A 245 15.63 8.48 -2.98
N TYR A 246 14.67 7.60 -2.68
CA TYR A 246 13.25 7.84 -2.89
C TYR A 246 12.76 9.05 -2.09
N VAL A 247 13.09 9.12 -0.79
CA VAL A 247 12.75 10.27 0.07
C VAL A 247 13.34 11.57 -0.47
N GLN A 248 14.61 11.54 -0.92
CA GLN A 248 15.27 12.71 -1.52
C GLN A 248 14.57 13.17 -2.80
N THR A 249 14.17 12.24 -3.66
CA THR A 249 13.41 12.53 -4.88
C THR A 249 12.06 13.15 -4.56
N VAL A 250 11.31 12.56 -3.60
CA VAL A 250 10.01 13.13 -3.16
C VAL A 250 10.20 14.54 -2.63
N ALA A 251 11.19 14.77 -1.77
CA ALA A 251 11.47 16.11 -1.22
C ALA A 251 11.83 17.12 -2.32
N ALA A 252 12.57 16.69 -3.35
CA ALA A 252 12.91 17.55 -4.49
C ALA A 252 11.69 17.88 -5.36
N LEU A 253 10.75 16.95 -5.52
CA LEU A 253 9.49 17.18 -6.23
C LEU A 253 8.56 18.12 -5.45
N GLU A 254 8.38 17.87 -4.15
CA GLU A 254 7.64 18.77 -3.25
C GLU A 254 8.19 20.22 -3.32
N ALA A 255 9.51 20.37 -3.38
CA ALA A 255 10.14 21.69 -3.52
C ALA A 255 9.91 22.34 -4.90
N ARG A 256 9.75 21.56 -5.97
CA ARG A 256 9.47 22.06 -7.34
C ARG A 256 8.00 22.43 -7.53
N GLU A 257 7.10 21.71 -6.88
CA GLU A 257 5.65 21.97 -6.91
C GLU A 257 5.23 23.07 -5.93
N ALA A 258 6.18 23.64 -5.19
CA ALA A 258 5.94 24.71 -4.25
C ALA A 258 5.29 25.92 -4.95
N PRO A 259 4.21 26.49 -4.37
CA PRO A 259 3.58 27.68 -4.91
C PRO A 259 4.56 28.87 -4.90
N GLU A 260 4.48 29.75 -5.91
CA GLU A 260 5.33 30.95 -6.04
C GLU A 260 5.33 31.83 -4.78
N ARG A 261 4.22 31.79 -4.02
CA ARG A 261 4.06 32.44 -2.72
C ARG A 261 3.34 31.48 -1.77
N GLY A 262 4.10 30.75 -0.95
CA GLY A 262 3.58 29.91 0.11
C GLY A 262 4.65 28.99 0.71
N PRO A 263 4.40 28.38 1.87
CA PRO A 263 5.29 27.37 2.41
C PRO A 263 5.28 26.11 1.51
N VAL A 264 6.44 25.48 1.37
CA VAL A 264 6.57 24.17 0.71
C VAL A 264 5.90 23.11 1.60
N ASP A 265 4.92 22.38 1.07
CA ASP A 265 4.41 21.19 1.75
C ASP A 265 5.45 20.07 1.64
N ARG A 266 6.02 19.66 2.77
CA ARG A 266 7.00 18.57 2.86
C ARG A 266 6.44 17.33 3.57
N SER A 267 5.11 17.21 3.61
CA SER A 267 4.46 16.24 4.46
C SER A 267 4.77 14.80 4.06
N LEU A 268 4.85 14.50 2.76
CA LEU A 268 5.11 13.15 2.29
C LEU A 268 6.58 12.76 2.51
N SER A 269 7.54 13.61 2.12
CA SER A 269 8.96 13.30 2.35
C SER A 269 9.29 13.20 3.84
N ALA A 270 8.78 14.11 4.67
CA ALA A 270 8.98 14.06 6.13
C ALA A 270 8.39 12.79 6.73
N CYS A 271 7.23 12.34 6.26
CA CYS A 271 6.61 11.12 6.75
C CYS A 271 7.36 9.85 6.31
N LEU A 272 7.86 9.81 5.08
CA LEU A 272 8.67 8.69 4.57
C LEU A 272 10.04 8.62 5.26
N ALA A 273 10.60 9.77 5.66
CA ALA A 273 11.85 9.86 6.39
C ALA A 273 11.73 9.45 7.87
N ASP A 274 10.52 9.41 8.43
CA ASP A 274 10.28 9.12 9.84
C ASP A 274 10.32 7.61 10.12
N GLU A 275 11.47 7.14 10.60
CA GLU A 275 11.70 5.71 10.87
C GLU A 275 10.71 5.14 11.89
N HIS A 276 10.31 5.90 12.90
CA HIS A 276 9.36 5.42 13.92
C HIS A 276 7.96 5.22 13.32
N ALA A 277 7.50 6.11 12.45
CA ALA A 277 6.24 5.90 11.72
C ALA A 277 6.32 4.72 10.73
N GLN A 278 7.43 4.57 10.01
CA GLN A 278 7.60 3.43 9.11
C GLN A 278 7.61 2.11 9.88
N ASN A 279 8.26 2.07 11.04
CA ASN A 279 8.27 0.93 11.93
C ASN A 279 6.88 0.63 12.50
N LEU A 280 6.14 1.65 12.93
CA LEU A 280 4.76 1.50 13.40
C LEU A 280 3.84 0.95 12.32
N SER A 281 3.90 1.51 11.11
CA SER A 281 3.06 1.07 9.99
C SER A 281 3.37 -0.38 9.60
N TYR A 282 4.64 -0.78 9.68
CA TYR A 282 5.01 -2.20 9.58
C TYR A 282 4.42 -3.04 10.71
N ALA A 283 4.50 -2.58 11.96
CA ALA A 283 4.04 -3.31 13.12
C ALA A 283 2.52 -3.58 13.07
N ILE A 284 1.71 -2.59 12.66
CA ILE A 284 0.26 -2.76 12.53
C ILE A 284 -0.08 -3.88 11.53
N ASP A 285 0.51 -3.83 10.35
CA ASP A 285 0.32 -4.83 9.28
C ASP A 285 0.84 -6.22 9.70
N ALA A 286 2.03 -6.25 10.33
CA ALA A 286 2.60 -7.47 10.88
C ALA A 286 1.70 -8.08 11.96
N PHE A 287 1.11 -7.27 12.83
CA PHE A 287 0.24 -7.71 13.91
C PHE A 287 -1.06 -8.32 13.39
N GLU A 288 -1.71 -7.67 12.42
CA GLU A 288 -2.92 -8.17 11.77
C GLU A 288 -2.65 -9.47 10.98
N GLY A 289 -1.49 -9.57 10.34
CA GLY A 289 -0.99 -10.81 9.72
C GLY A 289 -0.53 -11.88 10.71
N GLY A 290 -0.56 -11.57 12.01
CA GLY A 290 -0.15 -12.44 13.11
C GLY A 290 1.34 -12.66 13.26
N LYS A 291 2.19 -11.92 12.55
CA LYS A 291 3.64 -12.10 12.62
C LYS A 291 4.09 -11.98 14.08
N VAL A 292 4.80 -13.00 14.56
CA VAL A 292 5.35 -13.02 15.91
C VAL A 292 6.56 -12.07 15.98
N GLY A 293 6.64 -11.22 17.00
CA GLY A 293 7.70 -10.21 17.10
C GLY A 293 7.69 -9.38 18.39
N VAL A 294 8.70 -8.50 18.51
CA VAL A 294 8.95 -7.63 19.67
C VAL A 294 8.22 -6.28 19.54
N TYR A 295 6.89 -6.35 19.56
CA TYR A 295 6.03 -5.17 19.42
C TYR A 295 6.21 -4.13 20.54
N ASP A 296 6.54 -4.58 21.75
CA ASP A 296 6.80 -3.75 22.91
C ASP A 296 8.04 -2.86 22.74
N GLN A 297 9.16 -3.42 22.26
CA GLN A 297 10.40 -2.67 22.03
C GLN A 297 10.23 -1.60 20.94
N LEU A 298 9.44 -1.88 19.91
CA LEU A 298 9.12 -0.91 18.88
C LEU A 298 8.31 0.26 19.45
N LEU A 299 7.36 -0.03 20.36
CA LEU A 299 6.62 1.00 21.06
C LEU A 299 7.50 1.77 22.05
N ASP A 300 8.47 1.14 22.70
CA ASP A 300 9.44 1.83 23.56
C ASP A 300 10.22 2.89 22.75
N ASP A 301 10.80 2.49 21.60
CA ASP A 301 11.52 3.41 20.71
C ASP A 301 10.63 4.56 20.22
N LEU A 302 9.37 4.27 19.89
CA LEU A 302 8.41 5.29 19.47
C LEU A 302 8.04 6.23 20.62
N GLU A 303 7.79 5.71 21.82
CA GLU A 303 7.43 6.50 23.00
C GLU A 303 8.54 7.47 23.42
N GLU A 304 9.80 7.03 23.32
CA GLU A 304 10.98 7.85 23.57
C GLU A 304 11.12 8.99 22.56
N ALA A 305 10.74 8.75 21.30
CA ALA A 305 10.76 9.76 20.25
C ALA A 305 9.58 10.75 20.32
N LEU A 306 8.52 10.44 21.06
CA LEU A 306 7.37 11.33 21.20
C LEU A 306 7.66 12.49 22.16
N PRO A 307 7.17 13.71 21.86
CA PRO A 307 7.33 14.84 22.76
C PRO A 307 6.76 14.53 24.16
N PRO A 308 7.39 15.05 25.24
CA PRO A 308 6.97 14.78 26.61
C PRO A 308 5.53 15.23 26.83
N GLY A 309 4.75 14.41 27.54
CA GLY A 309 3.35 14.69 27.83
C GLY A 309 3.21 15.88 28.78
N GLY A 310 3.17 17.10 28.24
CA GLY A 310 3.04 18.30 29.08
C GLY A 310 3.19 19.65 28.39
N GLU A 311 3.80 19.74 27.20
CA GLU A 311 4.00 21.06 26.58
C GLU A 311 3.01 21.37 25.47
N SER A 312 2.34 22.51 25.69
CA SER A 312 1.52 23.20 24.71
C SER A 312 2.40 23.75 23.59
N LEU A 313 2.50 23.01 22.48
CA LEU A 313 2.73 23.61 21.17
C LEU A 313 1.47 24.35 20.69
#